data_AF-A0A5C8L904-F1
#
_entry.id   AF-A0A5C8L904-F1
#
_cell.length_a   1.000
_cell.length_b   1.000
_cell.length_c   1.000
_cell.angle_alpha   90.00
_cell.angle_beta   90.00
_cell.angle_gamma   90.00
#
_symmetry.space_group_name_H-M   'P 1'
#
loop_
_entity.id
_entity.type
_entity.pdbx_description
1 polymer ?
#
loop_
_entity_poly.entity_id
_entity_poly.type
_entity_poly.pdbx_seq_one_letter_code
_entity_poly.pdbx_strand_id
1 'polypeptide(L)'
;MKTIHNVSTISEFHKLLGLQSPDHPLISVIHTKDLPKDLQIHAGKYKFNFYIISLKTSCHSQFKYGRNSYDFDEGSMSFTASGQVFDFQNTDENQLNTDEGWTVVFHPDFIRHTSLTEQISDYTFLIMRFMKHYIFLKKKRKCFWSL
;
A
#
# COMPACT_ATOMS: atom_id res chain seq x y z
N MET A 1 -8.51 -24.39 -12.65
CA MET A 1 -7.26 -23.85 -12.10
C MET A 1 -7.34 -22.33 -12.19
N LYS A 2 -7.19 -21.58 -11.08
CA LYS A 2 -7.24 -20.11 -11.10
C LYS A 2 -5.91 -19.60 -11.69
N THR A 3 -5.93 -18.96 -12.86
CA THR A 3 -4.73 -18.40 -13.53
C THR A 3 -4.11 -17.31 -12.65
N ILE A 4 -2.77 -17.29 -12.54
CA ILE A 4 -2.03 -16.24 -11.84
C ILE A 4 -1.49 -15.27 -12.90
N HIS A 5 -1.89 -14.01 -12.80
CA HIS A 5 -1.38 -12.90 -13.61
C HIS A 5 -0.03 -12.44 -13.06
N ASN A 6 1.04 -12.61 -13.83
CA ASN A 6 2.37 -12.14 -13.43
C ASN A 6 2.55 -10.69 -13.87
N VAL A 7 2.88 -9.81 -12.93
CA VAL A 7 3.21 -8.40 -13.14
C VAL A 7 4.66 -8.21 -12.73
N SER A 8 5.54 -8.04 -13.70
CA SER A 8 6.99 -8.06 -13.48
C SER A 8 7.61 -6.68 -13.49
N THR A 9 7.00 -5.72 -14.17
CA THR A 9 7.53 -4.36 -14.29
C THR A 9 6.63 -3.33 -13.63
N ILE A 10 7.23 -2.22 -13.20
CA ILE A 10 6.47 -1.08 -12.65
C ILE A 10 5.57 -0.46 -13.71
N SER A 11 5.98 -0.47 -14.98
CA SER A 11 5.16 -0.01 -16.09
C SER A 11 3.89 -0.84 -16.29
N GLU A 12 3.96 -2.17 -16.14
CA GLU A 12 2.77 -3.04 -16.16
C GLU A 12 1.85 -2.74 -14.97
N PHE A 13 2.43 -2.47 -13.79
CA PHE A 13 1.66 -2.09 -12.61
C PHE A 13 0.93 -0.76 -12.79
N HIS A 14 1.59 0.25 -13.35
CA HIS A 14 0.96 1.52 -13.69
C HIS A 14 -0.21 1.34 -14.66
N LYS A 15 -0.04 0.52 -15.71
CA LYS A 15 -1.12 0.19 -16.65
C LYS A 15 -2.30 -0.50 -15.96
N LEU A 16 -2.03 -1.43 -15.04
CA LEU A 16 -3.05 -2.11 -14.24
C LEU A 16 -3.83 -1.12 -13.36
N LEU A 17 -3.17 -0.07 -12.88
CA LEU A 17 -3.77 1.01 -12.09
C LEU A 17 -4.38 2.14 -12.93
N GLY A 18 -4.36 2.04 -14.26
CA GLY A 18 -4.86 3.10 -15.15
C GLY A 18 -4.03 4.40 -15.12
N LEU A 19 -2.77 4.32 -14.66
CA LEU A 19 -1.86 5.46 -14.56
C LEU A 19 -1.04 5.66 -15.84
N GLN A 20 -0.49 6.87 -15.99
CA GLN A 20 0.54 7.13 -16.99
C GLN A 20 1.81 6.32 -16.72
N SER A 21 2.67 6.19 -17.73
CA SER A 21 3.94 5.49 -17.57
C SER A 21 4.80 6.13 -16.47
N PRO A 22 5.50 5.31 -15.67
CA PRO A 22 6.36 5.84 -14.60
C PRO A 22 7.53 6.62 -15.19
N ASP A 23 7.99 7.65 -14.49
CA ASP A 23 9.17 8.44 -14.87
C ASP A 23 10.46 7.61 -14.85
N HIS A 24 10.52 6.59 -13.98
CA HIS A 24 11.67 5.70 -13.85
C HIS A 24 11.25 4.22 -13.95
N PRO A 25 11.98 3.38 -14.71
CA PRO A 25 11.57 1.98 -14.93
C PRO A 25 11.67 1.07 -13.69
N LEU A 26 12.53 1.42 -12.72
CA LEU A 26 12.82 0.59 -11.54
C LEU A 26 12.26 1.10 -10.21
N ILE A 27 11.71 2.32 -10.16
CA ILE A 27 11.07 2.87 -8.95
C ILE A 27 9.96 3.85 -9.33
N SER A 28 8.89 3.90 -8.54
CA SER A 28 7.82 4.87 -8.72
C SER A 28 7.13 5.17 -7.38
N VAL A 29 6.59 6.38 -7.27
CA VAL A 29 5.76 6.82 -6.16
C VAL A 29 4.39 7.17 -6.71
N ILE A 30 3.35 6.54 -6.19
CA ILE A 30 1.96 6.68 -6.64
C ILE A 30 1.18 7.32 -5.50
N HIS A 31 0.56 8.47 -5.73
CA HIS A 31 -0.37 9.03 -4.76
C HIS A 31 -1.78 8.47 -4.98
N THR A 32 -2.51 8.18 -3.91
CA THR A 32 -3.88 7.65 -4.01
C THR A 32 -4.80 8.60 -4.80
N LYS A 33 -4.58 9.91 -4.70
CA LYS A 33 -5.33 10.95 -5.42
C LYS A 33 -5.17 10.89 -6.96
N ASP A 34 -4.10 10.26 -7.45
CA ASP A 34 -3.81 10.15 -8.88
C ASP A 34 -4.47 8.90 -9.49
N LEU A 35 -5.02 8.01 -8.65
CA LEU A 35 -5.72 6.82 -9.11
C LEU A 35 -7.10 7.20 -9.68
N PRO A 36 -7.54 6.55 -10.78
CA PRO A 36 -8.90 6.69 -11.27
C PRO A 36 -9.92 6.31 -10.19
N LYS A 37 -10.99 7.09 -10.05
CA LYS A 37 -12.06 6.82 -9.06
C LYS A 37 -12.84 5.54 -9.36
N ASP A 38 -12.88 5.16 -10.63
CA ASP A 38 -13.51 3.96 -11.18
C ASP A 38 -12.49 2.83 -11.39
N LEU A 39 -11.33 2.88 -10.72
CA LEU A 39 -10.32 1.83 -10.83
C LEU A 39 -10.90 0.47 -10.42
N GLN A 40 -11.07 -0.41 -11.40
CA GLN A 40 -11.47 -1.80 -11.18
C GLN A 40 -10.35 -2.75 -11.56
N ILE A 41 -9.75 -3.39 -10.57
CA ILE A 41 -8.83 -4.51 -10.79
C ILE A 41 -9.68 -5.78 -10.91
N HIS A 42 -9.60 -6.45 -12.05
CA HIS A 42 -10.34 -7.68 -12.30
C HIS A 42 -10.02 -8.73 -11.22
N ALA A 43 -11.04 -9.41 -10.68
CA ALA A 43 -10.82 -10.49 -9.74
C ALA A 43 -9.90 -11.56 -10.31
N GLY A 44 -8.93 -11.99 -9.52
CA GLY A 44 -7.87 -12.88 -9.98
C GLY A 44 -6.70 -12.93 -9.02
N LYS A 45 -5.77 -13.85 -9.30
CA LYS A 45 -4.51 -13.93 -8.56
C LYS A 45 -3.45 -13.15 -9.31
N TYR A 46 -2.74 -12.25 -8.64
CA TYR A 46 -1.70 -11.41 -9.22
C TYR A 46 -0.41 -11.63 -8.45
N LYS A 47 0.68 -11.90 -9.17
CA LYS A 47 2.02 -12.00 -8.61
C LYS A 47 2.81 -10.75 -9.00
N PHE A 48 3.29 -10.01 -8.01
CA PHE A 48 4.13 -8.83 -8.24
C PHE A 48 5.60 -9.20 -8.02
N ASN A 49 6.45 -9.04 -9.03
CA ASN A 49 7.89 -9.34 -8.92
C ASN A 49 8.73 -8.13 -8.44
N PHE A 50 8.11 -7.22 -7.69
CA PHE A 50 8.73 -6.03 -7.12
C PHE A 50 8.18 -5.75 -5.71
N TYR A 51 8.88 -4.90 -4.96
CA TYR A 51 8.46 -4.51 -3.63
C TYR A 51 7.39 -3.42 -3.71
N ILE A 52 6.38 -3.51 -2.83
CA ILE A 52 5.31 -2.50 -2.71
C ILE A 52 5.22 -2.09 -1.24
N ILE A 53 5.24 -0.78 -1.02
CA ILE A 53 5.08 -0.15 0.30
C ILE A 53 3.94 0.85 0.17
N SER A 54 2.82 0.62 0.83
CA SER A 54 1.68 1.53 0.80
C SER A 54 1.46 2.12 2.18
N LEU A 55 1.29 3.44 2.22
CA LEU A 55 0.81 4.18 3.37
C LEU A 55 -0.56 4.77 3.02
N LYS A 56 -1.56 4.45 3.82
CA LYS A 56 -2.90 5.03 3.76
C LYS A 56 -3.14 5.78 5.05
N THR A 57 -3.34 7.08 5.01
CA THR A 57 -3.73 7.90 6.15
C THR A 57 -5.25 7.94 6.25
N SER A 58 -5.73 7.82 7.47
CA SER A 58 -7.10 7.55 7.90
C SER A 58 -8.21 8.35 7.20
N CYS A 59 -9.25 7.62 6.80
CA CYS A 59 -10.64 8.07 6.73
C CYS A 59 -11.03 8.93 7.93
N HIS A 60 -11.60 10.10 7.68
CA HIS A 60 -12.43 10.82 8.65
C HIS A 60 -13.73 10.03 8.93
N SER A 61 -13.64 8.91 9.65
CA SER A 61 -14.83 8.17 10.07
C SER A 61 -14.87 8.05 11.59
N GLN A 62 -15.85 8.74 12.19
CA GLN A 62 -16.15 8.65 13.62
C GLN A 62 -16.69 7.25 13.91
N PHE A 63 -15.99 6.46 14.73
CA PHE A 63 -16.49 5.17 15.16
C PHE A 63 -17.02 5.28 16.58
N LYS A 64 -18.32 5.04 16.77
CA LYS A 64 -18.92 4.97 18.11
C LYS A 64 -18.74 3.57 18.69
N TYR A 65 -18.12 3.49 19.87
CA TYR A 65 -18.07 2.26 20.67
C TYR A 65 -18.65 2.55 22.06
N GLY A 66 -19.80 1.94 22.37
CA GLY A 66 -20.58 2.28 23.56
C GLY A 66 -21.19 3.67 23.46
N ARG A 67 -21.07 4.49 24.53
CA ARG A 67 -21.53 5.89 24.55
C ARG A 67 -20.48 6.91 24.08
N ASN A 68 -19.27 6.45 23.76
CA ASN A 68 -18.17 7.32 23.41
C ASN A 68 -17.91 7.28 21.89
N SER A 69 -17.65 8.46 21.33
CA SER A 69 -17.15 8.61 19.96
C SER A 69 -15.63 8.55 20.00
N TYR A 70 -15.02 7.71 19.17
CA TYR A 70 -13.59 7.67 18.97
C TYR A 70 -13.27 8.20 17.57
N ASP A 71 -12.41 9.21 17.51
CA ASP A 71 -11.79 9.67 16.27
C ASP A 71 -10.57 8.79 16.01
N PHE A 72 -10.62 8.02 14.92
CA PHE A 72 -9.49 7.23 14.45
C PHE A 72 -8.77 8.02 13.35
N ASP A 73 -7.76 8.81 13.75
CA ASP A 73 -6.82 9.53 12.87
C ASP A 73 -5.60 8.68 12.44
N GLU A 74 -5.66 7.36 12.65
CA GLU A 74 -4.48 6.50 12.58
C GLU A 74 -4.45 5.73 11.25
N GLY A 75 -3.57 6.18 10.34
CA GLY A 75 -3.30 5.53 9.06
C GLY A 75 -2.76 4.09 9.16
N SER A 76 -2.87 3.34 8.07
CA SER A 76 -2.31 1.99 7.90
C SER A 76 -1.11 1.98 6.94
N MET A 77 -0.12 1.14 7.25
CA MET A 77 1.03 0.90 6.38
C MET A 77 1.12 -0.59 6.04
N SER A 78 1.25 -0.93 4.76
CA SER A 78 1.40 -2.30 4.28
C SER A 78 2.69 -2.45 3.48
N PHE A 79 3.34 -3.60 3.67
CA PHE A 79 4.54 -3.98 2.95
C PHE A 79 4.30 -5.27 2.20
N THR A 80 4.94 -5.39 1.05
CA THR A 80 4.78 -6.53 0.15
C THR A 80 6.12 -6.82 -0.48
N ALA A 81 6.59 -8.04 -0.29
CA ALA A 81 7.83 -8.50 -0.88
C ALA A 81 7.66 -8.87 -2.35
N SER A 82 8.74 -8.75 -3.12
CA SER A 82 8.80 -9.27 -4.48
C SER A 82 8.49 -10.78 -4.51
N GLY A 83 7.69 -11.18 -5.50
CA GLY A 83 7.25 -12.55 -5.74
C GLY A 83 5.98 -12.95 -4.97
N GLN A 84 5.39 -12.06 -4.16
CA GLN A 84 4.15 -12.34 -3.43
C GLN A 84 2.93 -12.37 -4.35
N VAL A 85 1.96 -13.23 -4.01
CA VAL A 85 0.70 -13.43 -4.76
C VAL A 85 -0.47 -12.85 -3.98
N PHE A 86 -1.21 -11.94 -4.60
CA PHE A 86 -2.46 -11.36 -4.10
C PHE A 86 -3.65 -12.03 -4.77
N ASP A 87 -4.68 -12.37 -4.02
CA ASP A 87 -5.97 -12.80 -4.57
C ASP A 87 -6.92 -11.60 -4.46
N PHE A 88 -7.08 -10.87 -5.56
CA PHE A 88 -8.08 -9.82 -5.67
C PHE A 88 -9.43 -10.49 -5.83
N GLN A 89 -10.29 -10.29 -4.84
CA GLN A 89 -11.71 -10.61 -4.93
C GLN A 89 -12.45 -9.35 -5.38
N ASN A 90 -13.56 -9.50 -6.11
CA ASN A 90 -14.42 -8.37 -6.43
C ASN A 90 -14.79 -7.70 -5.11
N THR A 91 -14.23 -6.53 -4.87
CA THR A 91 -14.48 -5.78 -3.64
C THR A 91 -15.66 -4.88 -3.94
N ASP A 92 -16.68 -4.90 -3.08
CA ASP A 92 -17.83 -4.00 -3.19
C ASP A 92 -17.34 -2.55 -3.36
N GLU A 93 -17.97 -1.84 -4.29
CA GLU A 93 -17.59 -0.55 -4.91
C GLU A 93 -17.38 0.64 -3.93
N ASN A 94 -17.49 0.42 -2.63
CA ASN A 94 -17.60 1.46 -1.61
C ASN A 94 -16.37 1.67 -0.70
N GLN A 95 -15.25 0.96 -0.89
CA GLN A 95 -14.10 1.04 0.03
C GLN A 95 -12.88 1.85 -0.45
N LEU A 96 -12.90 2.41 -1.66
CA LEU A 96 -11.72 3.11 -2.21
C LEU A 96 -11.73 4.64 -2.03
N ASN A 97 -12.80 5.22 -1.48
CA ASN A 97 -13.12 6.63 -1.72
C ASN A 97 -12.68 7.64 -0.67
N THR A 98 -11.87 7.32 0.34
CA THR A 98 -11.56 8.31 1.40
C THR A 98 -10.18 8.24 2.05
N ASP A 99 -9.27 7.39 1.57
CA ASP A 99 -7.93 7.30 2.17
C ASP A 99 -6.90 8.13 1.40
N GLU A 100 -6.44 9.25 1.97
CA GLU A 100 -5.23 9.90 1.50
C GLU A 100 -4.04 8.94 1.68
N GLY A 101 -3.06 8.97 0.77
CA GLY A 101 -1.96 8.02 0.87
C GLY A 101 -1.00 8.06 -0.30
N TRP A 102 0.06 7.28 -0.14
CA TRP A 102 1.04 7.05 -1.19
C TRP A 102 1.54 5.61 -1.16
N THR A 103 1.86 5.10 -2.33
CA THR A 103 2.45 3.79 -2.53
C THR A 103 3.78 3.95 -3.24
N VAL A 104 4.85 3.47 -2.63
CA VAL A 104 6.16 3.35 -3.26
C VAL A 104 6.32 1.93 -3.78
N VAL A 105 6.71 1.82 -5.05
CA VAL A 105 7.05 0.55 -5.67
C VAL A 105 8.47 0.60 -6.22
N PHE A 106 9.24 -0.46 -6.01
CA PHE A 106 10.59 -0.55 -6.55
C PHE A 106 10.97 -1.98 -6.92
N HIS A 107 11.64 -2.12 -8.06
CA HIS A 107 12.14 -3.40 -8.53
C HIS A 107 13.36 -3.82 -7.71
N PRO A 108 13.59 -5.13 -7.45
CA PRO A 108 14.79 -5.58 -6.74
C PRO A 108 16.10 -5.10 -7.36
N ASP A 109 16.12 -4.93 -8.69
CA ASP A 109 17.29 -4.40 -9.41
C ASP A 109 17.63 -2.96 -9.03
N PHE A 110 16.69 -2.18 -8.51
CA PHE A 110 16.96 -0.81 -8.03
C PHE A 110 17.93 -0.80 -6.85
N ILE A 111 17.84 -1.82 -5.98
CA ILE A 111 18.65 -1.88 -4.76
C ILE A 111 19.87 -2.80 -4.90
N ARG A 112 19.98 -3.58 -6.00
CA ARG A 112 20.96 -4.68 -6.20
C ARG A 112 22.43 -4.33 -5.96
N HIS A 113 22.80 -3.06 -6.04
CA HIS A 113 24.16 -2.56 -5.82
C HIS A 113 24.31 -1.73 -4.52
N THR A 114 23.42 -1.94 -3.55
CA THR A 114 23.42 -1.22 -2.28
C THR A 114 23.47 -2.21 -1.11
N SER A 115 23.92 -1.75 0.06
CA SER A 115 23.89 -2.54 1.30
C SER A 115 22.48 -3.00 1.68
N LEU A 116 21.45 -2.33 1.17
CA LEU A 116 20.05 -2.68 1.41
C LEU A 116 19.70 -4.06 0.85
N THR A 117 20.35 -4.54 -0.21
CA THR A 117 20.09 -5.91 -0.74
C THR A 117 20.36 -6.99 0.30
N GLU A 118 21.40 -6.82 1.12
CA GLU A 118 21.76 -7.77 2.17
C GLU A 118 20.87 -7.61 3.42
N GLN A 119 20.48 -6.37 3.72
CA GLN A 119 19.70 -6.04 4.92
C GLN A 119 18.19 -6.24 4.75
N ILE A 120 17.67 -6.26 3.51
CA ILE A 120 16.23 -6.35 3.27
C ILE A 120 15.61 -7.65 3.76
N SER A 121 16.39 -8.74 3.79
CA SER A 121 15.99 -10.03 4.37
C SER A 121 15.88 -10.00 5.90
N ASP A 122 16.58 -9.09 6.56
CA ASP A 122 16.59 -8.97 8.03
C ASP A 122 15.40 -8.15 8.52
N TYR A 123 14.82 -7.33 7.64
CA TYR A 123 13.62 -6.55 7.92
C TYR A 123 12.36 -7.41 7.76
N THR A 124 12.00 -8.15 8.82
CA THR A 124 10.80 -8.99 8.84
C THR A 124 9.52 -8.22 8.48
N PHE A 125 9.46 -6.91 8.76
CA PHE A 125 8.33 -6.06 8.38
C PHE A 125 8.15 -5.91 6.86
N LEU A 126 9.21 -6.03 6.06
CA LEU A 126 9.17 -5.95 4.60
C LEU A 126 8.76 -7.28 3.93
N ILE A 127 8.93 -8.40 4.66
CA ILE A 127 8.77 -9.76 4.13
C ILE A 127 7.39 -10.34 4.49
N MET A 128 6.75 -9.81 5.54
CA MET A 128 5.46 -10.28 6.01
C MET A 128 4.32 -9.98 5.03
N ARG A 129 3.58 -11.04 4.66
CA ARG A 129 2.56 -11.05 3.59
C ARG A 129 1.35 -10.16 3.85
N PHE A 130 1.05 -9.86 5.11
CA PHE A 130 0.02 -8.93 5.55
C PHE A 130 0.33 -8.59 7.01
N MET A 131 0.79 -7.37 7.27
CA MET A 131 0.79 -6.84 8.63
C MET A 131 -0.39 -5.88 8.77
N LYS A 132 -1.45 -6.32 9.45
CA LYS A 132 -2.38 -5.42 10.16
C LYS A 132 -1.71 -4.95 11.45
N HIS A 133 -0.48 -4.45 11.34
CA HIS A 133 0.28 -4.03 12.50
C HIS A 133 0.20 -2.53 12.58
N TYR A 134 -0.48 -2.09 13.63
CA TYR A 134 -0.41 -0.75 14.17
C TYR A 134 1.06 -0.46 14.50
N ILE A 135 1.84 0.02 13.52
CA ILE A 135 3.11 0.68 13.83
C ILE A 135 2.70 2.00 14.48
N PHE A 136 2.62 1.95 15.81
CA PHE A 136 2.33 3.08 16.65
C PHE A 136 3.48 4.08 16.52
N LEU A 137 3.42 4.94 15.50
CA LEU A 137 4.21 6.15 15.42
C LEU A 137 3.72 7.06 16.54
N LYS A 138 4.19 6.82 17.78
CA LYS A 138 4.03 7.76 18.89
C LYS A 138 4.69 9.08 18.48
N LYS A 139 3.91 9.97 17.87
CA LYS A 139 4.15 11.40 18.00
C LYS A 139 3.16 11.89 19.03
N LYS A 140 3.62 11.93 20.28
CA LYS A 140 3.04 12.81 21.30
C LYS A 140 2.96 14.21 20.71
N ARG A 141 1.82 14.58 20.15
CA ARG A 141 1.41 15.97 20.08
C ARG A 141 0.30 16.13 21.11
N LYS A 142 0.71 16.60 22.28
CA LYS A 142 -0.19 17.30 23.19
C LYS A 142 -0.81 18.45 22.38
N CYS A 143 -2.08 18.34 22.01
CA CYS A 143 -2.87 19.53 21.77
C CYS A 143 -3.52 19.90 23.10
N PHE A 144 -2.81 20.77 23.80
CA PHE A 144 -3.24 21.46 25.00
C PHE A 144 -3.94 22.74 24.55
N TRP A 145 -5.24 22.87 24.86
CA TRP A 145 -6.01 24.11 25.06
C TRP A 145 -7.21 23.65 25.89
N SER A 146 -7.24 23.81 27.21
CA SER A 146 -7.43 25.03 28.02
C SER A 146 -8.74 25.76 27.72
N LEU A 147 -9.66 25.58 28.68
CA LEU A 147 -10.92 26.29 28.99
C LEU A 147 -12.10 26.10 28.03
#